data_AF-A0AAC9VAK6-F1
#
_entry.id   AF-A0AAC9VAK6-F1
#
_cell.length_a   1.000
_cell.length_b   1.000
_cell.length_c   1.000
_cell.angle_alpha   90.00
_cell.angle_beta   90.00
_cell.angle_gamma   90.00
#
_symmetry.space_group_name_H-M   'P 1'
#
loop_
_entity.id
_entity.type
_entity.pdbx_description
1 polymer ?
#
loop_
_entity_poly.entity_id
_entity_poly.type
_entity_poly.pdbx_seq_one_letter_code
_entity_poly.pdbx_strand_id
1 'polypeptide(L)' 'MRSIDELEHTARVHTVIEVVKEVLDDSVLTDDFIAGLQRLSFDELGKFVLRLVTTRTLDQAWAPHLQEQAGEGSPLNYA' A
#
# COMPACT_ATOMS: atom_id res chain seq x y z
N MET A 1 -20.18 -2.60 -21.56
CA MET A 1 -19.67 -1.21 -21.60
C MET A 1 -19.12 -0.96 -20.21
N ARG A 2 -17.79 -0.84 -20.05
CA ARG A 2 -17.22 -0.52 -18.72
C ARG A 2 -17.53 0.94 -18.42
N SER A 3 -17.88 1.25 -17.18
CA SER A 3 -18.13 2.62 -16.75
C SER A 3 -16.80 3.39 -16.71
N ILE A 4 -16.83 4.72 -16.89
CA ILE A 4 -15.62 5.56 -16.84
C ILE A 4 -14.90 5.36 -15.50
N ASP A 5 -15.65 5.28 -14.40
CA ASP A 5 -15.10 5.03 -13.06
C ASP A 5 -14.32 3.71 -12.95
N GLU A 6 -14.78 2.65 -13.64
CA GLU A 6 -14.10 1.35 -13.65
C GLU A 6 -12.78 1.42 -14.42
N LEU A 7 -12.74 2.18 -15.51
CA LEU A 7 -11.52 2.41 -16.29
C LEU A 7 -10.50 3.23 -15.50
N GLU A 8 -10.95 4.29 -14.83
CA GLU A 8 -10.09 5.09 -13.96
C GLU A 8 -9.53 4.27 -12.80
N HIS A 9 -10.37 3.45 -12.16
CA HIS A 9 -9.94 2.56 -11.08
C HIS A 9 -8.88 1.57 -11.56
N THR A 10 -9.12 0.94 -12.72
CA THR A 10 -8.17 0.02 -13.34
C THR A 10 -6.83 0.70 -13.64
N ALA A 11 -6.85 1.92 -14.17
CA ALA A 11 -5.64 2.69 -14.46
C ALA A 11 -4.85 3.02 -13.18
N ARG A 12 -5.53 3.40 -12.10
CA ARG A 12 -4.90 3.69 -10.80
C ARG A 12 -4.23 2.45 -10.22
N VAL A 13 -4.91 1.30 -10.23
CA VAL A 13 -4.33 0.03 -9.77
C VAL A 13 -3.09 -0.32 -10.59
N HIS A 14 -3.13 -0.14 -11.92
CA HIS A 14 -1.95 -0.36 -12.76
C HIS A 14 -0.79 0.57 -12.39
N THR A 15 -1.05 1.85 -12.11
CA THR A 15 -0.01 2.77 -11.64
C THR A 15 0.60 2.31 -10.31
N VAL A 16 -0.22 1.85 -9.36
CA VAL A 16 0.29 1.34 -8.08
C VAL A 16 1.17 0.10 -8.29
N ILE A 17 0.79 -0.81 -9.19
CA ILE A 17 1.60 -1.98 -9.53
C ILE A 17 2.97 -1.55 -10.05
N GLU A 18 3.03 -0.59 -10.97
CA GLU A 18 4.31 -0.11 -11.51
C GLU A 18 5.20 0.52 -10.42
N VAL A 19 4.62 1.26 -9.48
CA VAL A 19 5.37 1.78 -8.31
C VAL A 19 5.90 0.64 -7.44
N VAL A 20 5.11 -0.41 -7.22
CA VAL A 20 5.55 -1.57 -6.43
C VAL A 20 6.75 -2.26 -7.09
N LYS A 21 6.72 -2.44 -8.41
CA LYS A 21 7.85 -3.00 -9.16
C LYS A 21 9.11 -2.16 -9.00
N GLU A 22 8.97 -0.84 -9.12
CA GLU A 22 10.10 0.08 -9.01
C GLU A 22 10.72 0.06 -7.60
N VAL A 23 9.91 -0.12 -6.55
CA VAL A 23 10.39 -0.09 -5.16
C VAL A 23 10.90 -1.45 -4.67
N LEU A 24 10.24 -2.56 -5.04
CA LEU A 24 10.45 -3.89 -4.45
C LEU A 24 10.79 -5.01 -5.43
N ASP A 25 10.88 -4.73 -6.74
CA ASP A 25 11.06 -5.71 -7.82
C ASP A 25 9.80 -6.57 -8.11
N ASP A 26 9.77 -7.28 -9.25
CA ASP A 26 8.61 -8.05 -9.74
C ASP A 26 8.23 -9.24 -8.84
N SER A 27 9.13 -9.69 -7.97
CA SER A 27 8.97 -10.90 -7.16
C SER A 27 7.80 -10.88 -6.16
N VAL A 28 7.28 -9.69 -5.82
CA VAL A 28 6.21 -9.49 -4.84
C VAL A 28 4.80 -9.41 -5.45
N LEU A 29 4.68 -9.40 -6.77
CA LEU A 29 3.40 -9.23 -7.47
C LEU A 29 2.66 -10.56 -7.66
N THR A 30 2.11 -11.09 -6.57
CA THR A 30 1.24 -12.27 -6.63
C THR A 30 -0.17 -11.89 -7.11
N ASP A 31 -0.90 -12.84 -7.69
CA ASP A 31 -2.29 -12.65 -8.11
C ASP A 31 -3.19 -12.21 -6.94
N ASP A 32 -2.94 -12.76 -5.73
CA ASP A 32 -3.67 -12.39 -4.51
C ASP A 32 -3.41 -10.93 -4.10
N PHE A 33 -2.16 -10.47 -4.25
CA PHE A 33 -1.80 -9.08 -3.97
C PHE A 33 -2.50 -8.12 -4.96
N ILE A 34 -2.46 -8.45 -6.25
CA ILE A 34 -3.14 -7.66 -7.31
C ILE A 34 -4.65 -7.62 -7.06
N ALA A 35 -5.26 -8.76 -6.70
CA ALA A 35 -6.67 -8.82 -6.33
C ALA A 35 -6.97 -7.99 -5.08
N GLY A 36 -6.02 -7.90 -4.13
CA GLY A 36 -6.07 -7.00 -2.99
C GLY A 36 -6.14 -5.54 -3.41
N LEU A 37 -5.23 -5.10 -4.29
CA LEU A 37 -5.18 -3.72 -4.80
C LEU A 37 -6.47 -3.32 -5.52
N GLN A 38 -7.08 -4.24 -6.29
CA GLN A 38 -8.34 -4.00 -6.98
C GLN A 38 -9.51 -3.70 -6.05
N ARG A 39 -9.45 -4.15 -4.79
CA ARG A 39 -10.50 -3.92 -3.78
C ARG A 39 -10.33 -2.62 -3.00
N LEU A 40 -9.16 -1.97 -3.11
CA LEU A 40 -8.88 -0.73 -2.41
C LEU A 40 -9.54 0.46 -3.10
N SER A 41 -10.01 1.43 -2.32
CA SER A 41 -10.42 2.73 -2.82
C SER A 41 -9.23 3.59 -3.26
N PHE A 42 -9.49 4.70 -3.94
CA PHE A 42 -8.46 5.65 -4.36
C PHE A 42 -7.60 6.16 -3.19
N ASP A 43 -8.24 6.51 -2.07
CA ASP A 43 -7.53 6.99 -0.87
C ASP A 43 -6.64 5.90 -0.26
N GLU A 44 -7.14 4.66 -0.21
CA GLU A 44 -6.37 3.51 0.31
C GLU A 44 -5.17 3.18 -0.57
N LEU A 45 -5.33 3.23 -1.90
CA LEU A 45 -4.23 3.09 -2.86
C LEU A 45 -3.18 4.18 -2.66
N GLY A 46 -3.59 5.43 -2.48
CA GLY A 46 -2.68 6.55 -2.19
C GLY A 46 -1.90 6.36 -0.89
N LYS A 47 -2.57 5.97 0.19
CA LYS A 47 -1.94 5.66 1.49
C LYS A 47 -1.00 4.47 1.41
N PHE A 48 -1.35 3.45 0.64
CA PHE A 48 -0.50 2.28 0.41
C PHE A 48 0.80 2.70 -0.30
N VAL A 49 0.69 3.43 -1.42
CA VAL A 49 1.86 3.92 -2.16
C VAL A 49 2.75 4.77 -1.27
N LEU A 50 2.19 5.70 -0.52
CA LEU A 50 2.96 6.55 0.40
C LEU A 50 3.73 5.71 1.42
N ARG A 51 3.08 4.72 2.05
CA ARG A 51 3.75 3.84 3.01
C ARG A 51 4.84 3.03 2.33
N LEU A 52 4.56 2.45 1.17
CA LEU A 52 5.52 1.66 0.40
C LEU A 52 6.80 2.41 0.07
N VAL A 53 6.69 3.66 -0.42
CA VAL A 53 7.89 4.45 -0.75
C VAL A 53 8.69 4.87 0.49
N THR A 54 8.02 5.01 1.65
CA THR A 54 8.68 5.38 2.91
C THR A 54 9.34 4.19 3.62
N THR A 55 8.68 3.03 3.66
CA THR A 55 9.16 1.86 4.40
C THR A 55 10.00 0.93 3.54
N ARG A 56 9.83 0.99 2.21
CA ARG A 56 10.45 0.06 1.23
C ARG A 56 10.27 -1.41 1.61
N THR A 57 9.14 -1.73 2.24
CA THR A 57 8.77 -3.10 2.64
C THR A 57 7.28 -3.32 2.43
N LEU A 58 6.93 -4.44 1.80
CA LEU A 58 5.54 -4.73 1.44
C LEU A 58 4.65 -4.90 2.69
N ASP A 59 5.13 -5.65 3.69
CA ASP A 59 4.37 -5.93 4.91
C ASP A 59 3.98 -4.66 5.67
N GLN A 60 4.90 -3.70 5.80
CA GLN A 60 4.63 -2.43 6.49
C GLN A 60 3.73 -1.51 5.66
N ALA A 61 3.83 -1.58 4.33
CA ALA A 61 2.97 -0.82 3.45
C ALA A 61 1.53 -1.36 3.45
N TRP A 62 1.38 -2.67 3.51
CA TRP A 62 0.11 -3.38 3.44
C TRP A 62 -0.66 -3.41 4.76
N ALA A 63 0.00 -3.15 5.90
CA ALA A 63 -0.64 -3.16 7.22
C ALA A 63 -1.15 -1.75 7.61
N PRO A 64 -2.45 -1.44 7.48
CA PRO A 64 -2.98 -0.16 7.95
C PRO A 64 -3.01 -0.03 9.48
N HIS A 65 -2.77 -1.10 10.25
CA HIS A 65 -2.93 -1.13 11.71
C HIS A 65 -1.60 -1.12 12.49
N LEU A 66 -0.44 -1.23 11.82
CA LEU A 66 0.86 -1.27 12.49
C LEU A 66 1.46 0.12 12.76
N GLN A 67 0.87 1.19 12.22
CA GLN A 67 1.33 2.56 12.52
C GLN A 67 0.71 3.15 13.80
N GLU A 68 -0.39 2.62 14.32
CA GLU A 68 -0.99 3.11 15.58
C GLU A 68 -0.23 2.64 16.83
N GLN A 69 0.58 1.57 16.75
CA GLN A 69 1.36 1.07 17.90
C GLN A 69 2.77 1.67 18.04
N ALA A 70 3.23 2.52 17.11
CA ALA A 70 4.51 3.22 17.25
C ALA A 70 4.40 4.53 18.07
N GLY A 71 3.20 4.86 18.57
CA GLY A 71 2.91 6.10 19.30
C GLY A 71 2.55 5.95 20.78
N GLU A 72 2.48 4.73 21.34
CA GLU A 72 2.19 4.55 22.76
C GLU A 72 3.46 4.27 23.58
N GLY A 73 4.08 5.38 23.99
CA GLY A 73 4.73 5.53 25.29
C GLY A 73 5.68 4.43 25.75
N SER A 74 6.95 4.52 25.34
CA SER A 74 8.02 4.11 26.26
C SER A 74 8.05 5.12 27.41
N PRO A 75 7.76 4.74 28.67
CA PRO A 75 8.18 5.57 29.78
C PRO A 75 9.70 5.44 29.82
N LEU A 76 10.39 6.48 29.33
CA LEU A 76 11.81 6.67 29.58
C LEU A 76 12.01 6.65 31.09
N ASN A 77 12.53 5.52 31.56
CA ASN A 77 13.00 5.32 32.91
C ASN A 77 14.21 6.24 33.12
N TYR A 78 13.97 7.41 33.70
CA TYR A 78 15.02 8.23 34.27
C TYR A 78 15.00 7.99 35.78
N ALA A 79 16.03 7.24 36.22
CA ALA A 79 16.69 7.23 37.54
C ALA A 79 15.85 7.53 38.80
#